data_AF-A0A1M4MVP7-F1
#
_entry.id   AF-A0A1M4MVP7-F1
#
_cell.length_a   1.000
_cell.length_b   1.000
_cell.length_c   1.000
_cell.angle_alpha   90.00
_cell.angle_beta   90.00
_cell.angle_gamma   90.00
#
_symmetry.space_group_name_H-M   'P 1'
#
loop_
_entity.id
_entity.type
_entity.pdbx_description
1 polymer ?
#
loop_
_entity_poly.entity_id
_entity_poly.type
_entity_poly.pdbx_seq_one_letter_code
_entity_poly.pdbx_strand_id
1 'polypeptide(L)' 'MTDPTYLSLGLPPTASPLAVVRAAVRALHPNTRALRGFRAARKRFYRQMLSAHAARQAADDKPTG' A
#
# COMPACT_ATOMS: atom_id res chain seq x y z
N MET A 1 -13.43 -1.15 -4.84
CA MET A 1 -12.64 -0.32 -5.78
C MET A 1 -11.26 -0.13 -5.17
N THR A 2 -10.21 -0.60 -5.83
CA THR A 2 -8.83 -0.54 -5.30
C THR A 2 -8.27 0.88 -5.45
N ASP A 3 -7.54 1.37 -4.45
CA ASP A 3 -6.96 2.73 -4.47
C ASP A 3 -6.00 2.92 -5.65
N PRO A 4 -6.10 4.02 -6.43
CA PRO A 4 -5.24 4.24 -7.60
C PRO A 4 -3.76 4.39 -7.23
N THR A 5 -3.45 4.91 -6.05
CA THR A 5 -2.07 5.02 -5.55
C THR A 5 -1.46 3.64 -5.33
N TYR A 6 -2.26 2.68 -4.85
CA TYR A 6 -1.83 1.31 -4.68
C TYR A 6 -1.54 0.63 -6.02
N LEU A 7 -2.35 0.90 -7.06
CA LEU A 7 -2.10 0.36 -8.41
C LEU A 7 -0.77 0.86 -8.99
N SER A 8 -0.42 2.12 -8.75
CA SER A 8 0.88 2.69 -9.15
C SER A 8 2.09 2.04 -8.47
N LEU A 9 1.89 1.30 -7.37
CA LEU A 9 2.97 0.53 -6.73
C LEU A 9 3.36 -0.72 -7.52
N GLY A 10 2.54 -1.18 -8.48
CA GLY A 10 2.84 -2.31 -9.36
C GLY A 10 3.04 -3.64 -8.63
N LEU A 11 2.37 -3.84 -7.49
CA LEU A 11 2.55 -5.03 -6.65
C LEU A 11 1.66 -6.19 -7.10
N PRO A 12 2.17 -7.42 -7.14
CA PRO A 12 1.33 -8.59 -7.38
C PRO A 12 0.37 -8.81 -6.19
N PRO A 13 -0.81 -9.40 -6.42
CA PRO A 13 -1.78 -9.68 -5.36
C PRO A 13 -1.24 -10.68 -4.32
N THR A 14 -0.31 -11.55 -4.70
CA THR A 14 0.39 -12.51 -3.81
C THR A 14 1.51 -11.88 -2.98
N ALA A 15 1.76 -10.57 -3.12
CA ALA A 15 2.80 -9.90 -2.36
C ALA A 15 2.54 -9.95 -0.85
N SER A 16 3.60 -10.04 -0.05
CA SER A 16 3.48 -9.93 1.41
C SER A 16 3.09 -8.49 1.81
N PRO A 17 2.31 -8.30 2.90
CA PRO A 17 2.08 -6.98 3.50
C PRO A 17 3.36 -6.16 3.73
N LEU A 18 4.48 -6.82 4.05
CA LEU A 18 5.77 -6.14 4.21
C LEU A 18 6.29 -5.53 2.89
N ALA A 19 6.08 -6.24 1.77
CA ALA A 19 6.46 -5.75 0.44
C ALA A 19 5.62 -4.51 0.07
N VAL A 20 4.33 -4.50 0.43
CA VAL A 20 3.44 -3.34 0.26
C VAL A 20 3.96 -2.12 1.00
N VAL A 21 4.31 -2.28 2.28
CA VAL A 21 4.85 -1.17 3.08
C VAL A 21 6.18 -0.69 2.51
N ARG A 22 7.06 -1.60 2.05
CA ARG A 22 8.34 -1.22 1.43
C ARG A 22 8.15 -0.44 0.13
N ALA A 23 7.22 -0.85 -0.73
CA ALA A 23 6.90 -0.12 -1.95
C ALA A 23 6.29 1.25 -1.64
N ALA A 24 5.36 1.32 -0.68
CA ALA A 24 4.78 2.57 -0.20
C ALA A 24 5.86 3.53 0.35
N VAL A 25 6.83 3.02 1.12
CA VAL A 25 7.97 3.80 1.65
C VAL A 25 8.88 4.31 0.52
N ARG A 26 9.06 3.53 -0.55
CA ARG A 26 9.83 3.92 -1.75
C ARG A 26 9.10 4.96 -2.60
N ALA A 27 7.77 4.90 -2.64
CA ALA A 27 6.94 5.90 -3.33
C ALA A 27 6.95 7.27 -2.62
N LEU A 28 7.23 7.32 -1.32
CA LEU A 28 7.37 8.59 -0.59
C LEU A 28 8.74 9.22 -0.84
N HIS A 29 8.72 10.49 -1.26
CA HIS A 29 9.93 11.30 -1.41
C HIS A 29 10.73 11.38 -0.08
N PRO A 30 12.07 11.22 -0.09
CA PRO A 30 12.89 11.20 1.12
C PRO A 30 12.67 12.40 2.06
N ASN A 31 12.49 13.61 1.49
CA ASN A 31 12.22 14.81 2.29
C ASN A 31 10.90 14.71 3.05
N THR A 32 9.84 14.20 2.41
CA THR A 32 8.53 13.96 3.04
C THR A 32 8.62 12.91 4.15
N ARG A 33 9.56 11.97 4.06
CA ARG A 33 9.83 10.99 5.13
C ARG A 33 10.62 11.58 6.30
N ALA A 34 11.56 12.49 6.03
CA ALA A 34 12.38 13.11 7.06
C ALA A 34 11.58 14.05 7.99
N LEU A 35 10.51 14.66 7.46
CA LEU A 35 9.66 15.57 8.21
C LEU A 35 8.91 14.86 9.35
N ARG A 36 9.22 15.19 10.60
CA ARG A 36 8.57 14.58 11.77
C ARG A 36 7.07 14.91 11.86
N GLY A 37 6.64 16.09 11.39
CA GLY A 37 5.24 16.50 11.36
C GLY A 37 4.33 15.58 10.54
N PHE A 38 4.88 14.90 9.54
CA PHE A 38 4.11 13.97 8.70
C PHE A 38 4.02 12.55 9.25
N ARG A 39 4.50 12.26 10.47
CA ARG A 39 4.43 10.90 11.04
C ARG A 39 3.00 10.33 11.06
N ALA A 40 2.00 11.13 11.41
CA ALA A 40 0.60 10.69 11.42
C ALA A 40 0.08 10.41 10.01
N ALA A 41 0.35 11.32 9.06
CA ALA A 41 -0.01 11.17 7.66
C ALA A 41 0.62 9.92 7.03
N ARG A 42 1.92 9.67 7.28
CA ARG A 42 2.62 8.46 6.81
C ARG A 42 1.99 7.17 7.35
N LYS A 43 1.67 7.14 8.65
CA LYS A 43 0.97 5.98 9.25
C LYS A 43 -0.39 5.74 8.60
N ARG A 44 -1.17 6.79 8.35
CA ARG A 44 -2.44 6.68 7.61
C ARG A 44 -2.24 6.13 6.21
N PHE A 45 -1.26 6.66 5.47
CA PHE A 45 -0.93 6.20 4.13
C PHE A 45 -0.58 4.71 4.10
N TYR A 46 0.28 4.23 5.00
CA TYR A 46 0.62 2.81 5.06
C TYR A 46 -0.58 1.93 5.37
N ARG A 47 -1.49 2.36 6.27
CA ARG A 47 -2.72 1.63 6.58
C ARG A 47 -3.67 1.56 5.38
N GLN A 48 -3.79 2.65 4.60
CA GLN A 48 -4.59 2.66 3.38
C GLN A 48 -4.03 1.69 2.34
N MET A 49 -2.70 1.67 2.13
CA MET A 49 -2.06 0.74 1.20
C MET A 49 -2.27 -0.72 1.61
N LEU A 50 -2.16 -1.02 2.91
CA LEU A 50 -2.44 -2.36 3.43
C LEU A 50 -3.91 -2.75 3.25
N SER A 51 -4.85 -1.83 3.51
CA SER A 51 -6.27 -2.08 3.32
C SER A 51 -6.64 -2.30 1.85
N ALA A 52 -6.07 -1.51 0.93
CA ALA A 52 -6.25 -1.69 -0.50
C ALA A 52 -5.69 -3.03 -1.00
N HIS A 53 -4.53 -3.44 -0.46
CA HIS A 53 -3.92 -4.72 -0.76
C HIS A 53 -4.76 -5.90 -0.24
N ALA A 54 -5.29 -5.82 0.99
CA ALA A 54 -6.18 -6.85 1.53
C ALA A 54 -7.48 -6.96 0.71
N ALA A 55 -8.05 -5.83 0.30
CA ALA A 55 -9.22 -5.82 -0.58
C ALA A 55 -8.92 -6.43 -1.96
N ARG A 56 -7.69 -6.23 -2.47
CA ARG A 56 -7.24 -6.85 -3.73
C ARG A 56 -7.04 -8.36 -3.56
N GLN A 57 -6.35 -8.79 -2.49
CA GLN A 57 -6.18 -10.20 -2.16
C GLN A 57 -7.53 -10.91 -2.01
N ALA A 58 -8.50 -10.34 -1.30
CA ALA A 58 -9.83 -10.94 -1.17
C ALA A 58 -10.62 -11.00 -2.50
N ALA A 59 -10.33 -10.10 -3.44
CA ALA A 59 -10.93 -10.13 -4.77
C ALA A 59 -10.26 -11.18 -5.69
N ASP A 60 -8.94 -11.36 -5.56
CA ASP A 60 -8.18 -12.39 -6.28
C ASP A 60 -8.37 -13.81 -5.67
N ASP A 61 -8.63 -13.90 -4.36
CA ASP A 61 -8.89 -15.16 -3.63
C ASP A 61 -10.31 -15.70 -3.88
N LYS A 62 -11.24 -14.86 -4.36
CA LYS A 62 -12.53 -15.35 -4.84
C LYS A 62 -12.25 -16.29 -6.02
N PRO A 63 -12.44 -17.62 -5.87
CA PRO A 63 -12.30 -18.50 -6.99
C PRO A 63 -13.41 -18.09 -7.96
N THR A 64 -13.04 -17.88 -9.22
CA THR A 64 -14.01 -17.90 -10.31
C THR A 64 -14.45 -19.36 -10.43
N GLY A 65 -15.44 -19.75 -9.64
CA GLY A 65 -15.99 -21.11 -9.53
C GLY A 65 -17.40 -21.07 -9.01
#